data_AF-A0A2N3C6C8-F1
#
_entry.id   AF-A0A2N3C6C8-F1
#
_cell.length_a   1.000
_cell.length_b   1.000
_cell.length_c   1.000
_cell.angle_alpha   90.00
_cell.angle_beta   90.00
_cell.angle_gamma   90.00
#
_symmetry.space_group_name_H-M   'P 1'
#
loop_
_entity.id
_entity.type
_entity.pdbx_description
1 polymer ?
#
loop_
_entity_poly.entity_id
_entity_poly.type
_entity_poly.pdbx_seq_one_letter_code
_entity_poly.pdbx_strand_id
1 'polypeptide(L)'
;VLPELAGRLDGTAIRVPTPNVSAVDLTFEAARDVTKDEVNAIVRAAAEGPMRAVLGYDPEPKVSVDFNHTEQSSIFAPDQTKVVGKRLVRVLAWYDNEWAFSVRMADVAAVMGRLG
;
A
#
# COMPACT_ATOMS: atom_id res chain seq x y z
N VAL A 1 10.07 11.50 -3.15
CA VAL A 1 8.91 11.33 -4.07
C VAL A 1 7.76 12.29 -3.75
N LEU A 2 7.43 12.53 -2.47
CA LEU A 2 6.37 13.47 -2.06
C LEU A 2 6.95 14.56 -1.14
N PRO A 3 7.39 15.72 -1.67
CA PRO A 3 8.04 16.79 -0.90
C PRO A 3 7.20 17.33 0.28
N GLU A 4 5.88 17.36 0.13
CA GLU A 4 4.92 17.83 1.12
C GLU A 4 4.83 16.95 2.37
N LEU A 5 5.41 15.74 2.35
CA LEU A 5 5.51 14.83 3.49
C LEU A 5 6.89 14.84 4.16
N ALA A 6 7.82 15.70 3.72
CA ALA A 6 9.16 15.79 4.29
C ALA A 6 9.09 16.08 5.81
N GLY A 7 9.77 15.24 6.61
CA GLY A 7 9.80 15.34 8.07
C GLY A 7 8.50 14.95 8.78
N ARG A 8 7.47 14.46 8.06
CA ARG A 8 6.17 14.09 8.65
C ARG A 8 6.00 12.59 8.88
N LEU A 9 6.79 11.77 8.21
CA LEU A 9 6.75 10.32 8.30
C LEU A 9 8.12 9.81 8.73
N ASP A 10 8.11 8.87 9.67
CA ASP A 10 9.27 8.12 10.14
C ASP A 10 8.86 6.65 10.30
N GLY A 11 9.83 5.73 10.38
CA GLY A 11 9.53 4.31 10.44
C GLY A 11 10.69 3.44 10.87
N THR A 12 10.36 2.23 11.29
CA THR A 12 11.31 1.16 11.60
C THR A 12 10.93 -0.10 10.83
N ALA A 13 11.85 -1.05 10.74
CA ALA A 13 11.62 -2.33 10.09
C ALA A 13 11.86 -3.47 11.08
N ILE A 14 10.96 -4.47 11.05
CA ILE A 14 11.09 -5.70 11.80
C ILE A 14 11.25 -6.84 10.80
N ARG A 15 12.33 -7.60 10.93
CA ARG A 15 12.57 -8.79 10.10
C ARG A 15 11.95 -10.00 10.78
N VAL A 16 11.21 -10.78 10.00
CA VAL A 16 10.61 -12.05 10.41
C VAL A 16 11.02 -13.14 9.42
N PRO A 17 11.07 -14.43 9.83
CA PRO A 17 11.53 -15.51 8.96
C PRO A 17 10.44 -15.95 7.96
N THR A 18 10.02 -15.03 7.08
CA THR A 18 9.11 -15.27 5.96
C THR A 18 9.82 -14.96 4.64
N PRO A 19 9.63 -15.76 3.57
CA PRO A 19 10.53 -15.74 2.43
C PRO A 19 10.40 -14.54 1.49
N ASN A 20 9.18 -14.04 1.20
CA ASN A 20 8.97 -13.23 -0.01
C ASN A 20 7.96 -12.06 0.09
N VAL A 21 6.94 -12.19 0.93
CA VAL A 21 5.92 -11.14 1.07
C VAL A 21 6.17 -10.33 2.33
N SER A 22 6.08 -9.01 2.16
CA SER A 22 6.24 -8.01 3.21
C SER A 22 4.94 -7.22 3.39
N ALA A 23 4.83 -6.50 4.51
CA ALA A 23 3.71 -5.61 4.78
C ALA A 23 4.21 -4.26 5.30
N VAL A 24 3.52 -3.19 4.91
CA VAL A 24 3.65 -1.87 5.53
C VAL A 24 2.49 -1.68 6.48
N ASP A 25 2.80 -1.41 7.75
CA ASP A 25 1.85 -0.96 8.75
C ASP A 25 2.03 0.54 8.94
N LEU A 26 1.08 1.34 8.46
CA LEU A 26 1.13 2.79 8.53
C LEU A 26 0.12 3.29 9.56
N THR A 27 0.62 3.94 10.60
CA THR A 27 -0.20 4.67 11.56
C THR A 27 0.04 6.17 11.42
N PHE A 28 -1.03 6.97 11.31
CA PHE A 28 -0.95 8.41 11.14
C PHE A 28 -2.15 9.14 11.78
N GLU A 29 -1.98 10.43 12.04
CA GLU A 29 -3.08 11.32 12.45
C GLU A 29 -3.66 12.05 11.23
N ALA A 30 -4.94 11.82 10.94
CA ALA A 30 -5.67 12.48 9.87
C ALA A 30 -5.94 13.95 10.22
N ALA A 31 -5.83 14.84 9.22
CA ALA A 31 -6.06 16.28 9.39
C ALA A 31 -7.52 16.64 9.73
N ARG A 32 -8.45 15.71 9.50
CA ARG A 32 -9.88 15.85 9.80
C ARG A 32 -10.43 14.56 10.36
N ASP A 33 -11.63 14.64 10.92
CA ASP A 33 -12.37 13.47 11.39
C ASP A 33 -12.65 12.54 10.19
N VAL A 34 -12.39 11.24 10.38
CA VAL A 34 -12.59 10.18 9.38
C VAL A 34 -13.21 8.95 10.01
N THR A 35 -13.79 8.08 9.18
CA THR A 35 -14.27 6.76 9.60
C THR A 35 -13.50 5.65 8.88
N LYS A 36 -13.57 4.42 9.42
CA LYS A 36 -13.00 3.23 8.76
C LYS A 36 -13.55 3.08 7.33
N ASP A 37 -14.86 3.20 7.17
CA ASP A 37 -15.52 3.01 5.89
C ASP A 37 -15.12 4.08 4.88
N GLU A 38 -14.92 5.32 5.32
CA GLU A 38 -14.43 6.39 4.48
C GLU A 38 -13.01 6.12 3.96
N VAL A 39 -12.09 5.72 4.85
CA VAL A 39 -10.72 5.38 4.47
C VAL A 39 -10.73 4.23 3.45
N ASN A 40 -11.49 3.16 3.73
CA ASN A 40 -11.59 2.02 2.84
C ASN A 40 -12.19 2.40 1.48
N ALA A 41 -13.23 3.25 1.46
CA ALA A 41 -13.85 3.71 0.23
C ALA A 41 -12.91 4.56 -0.64
N ILE A 42 -12.12 5.45 -0.02
CA ILE A 42 -11.11 6.27 -0.73
C ILE A 42 -10.07 5.37 -1.39
N VAL A 43 -9.53 4.41 -0.66
CA VAL A 43 -8.50 3.50 -1.19
C VAL A 43 -9.07 2.60 -2.28
N ARG A 44 -10.29 2.07 -2.09
CA ARG A 44 -10.98 1.28 -3.11
C ARG A 44 -11.18 2.07 -4.40
N ALA A 45 -11.64 3.31 -4.31
CA ALA A 45 -11.83 4.16 -5.48
C ALA A 45 -10.50 4.46 -6.22
N ALA A 46 -9.41 4.66 -5.47
CA ALA A 46 -8.08 4.86 -6.07
C ALA A 46 -7.59 3.58 -6.78
N ALA A 47 -7.77 2.42 -6.15
CA ALA A 47 -7.39 1.10 -6.67
C ALA A 47 -8.21 0.70 -7.91
N GLU A 48 -9.49 1.06 -7.96
CA GLU A 48 -10.37 0.78 -9.11
C GLU A 48 -10.23 1.84 -10.23
N GLY A 49 -9.65 3.00 -9.91
CA GLY A 49 -9.51 4.12 -10.82
C GLY A 49 -8.05 4.43 -11.19
N PRO A 50 -7.55 5.64 -10.85
CA PRO A 50 -6.30 6.16 -11.41
C PRO A 50 -5.05 5.35 -11.02
N MET A 51 -5.10 4.59 -9.93
CA MET A 51 -3.96 3.81 -9.43
C MET A 51 -4.08 2.31 -9.73
N ARG A 52 -5.05 1.87 -10.54
CA ARG A 52 -5.32 0.45 -10.80
C ARG A 52 -4.11 -0.37 -11.24
N ALA A 53 -3.14 0.25 -11.92
CA ALA A 53 -1.93 -0.43 -12.36
C ALA A 53 -0.97 -0.79 -11.22
N VAL A 54 -1.04 -0.10 -10.08
CA VAL A 54 -0.05 -0.20 -9.00
C VAL A 54 -0.65 -0.46 -7.62
N LEU A 55 -1.93 -0.15 -7.42
CA LEU A 55 -2.65 -0.27 -6.15
C LEU A 55 -3.77 -1.30 -6.27
N GLY A 56 -3.72 -2.33 -5.43
CA GLY A 56 -4.78 -3.31 -5.24
C GLY A 56 -5.62 -3.02 -4.00
N TYR A 57 -6.85 -3.51 -4.00
CA TYR A 57 -7.74 -3.54 -2.84
C TYR A 57 -8.26 -4.97 -2.69
N ASP A 58 -7.95 -5.63 -1.58
CA ASP A 58 -8.27 -7.04 -1.39
C ASP A 58 -9.04 -7.25 -0.08
N PRO A 59 -10.38 -7.44 -0.12
CA PRO A 59 -11.19 -7.63 1.07
C PRO A 59 -11.18 -9.07 1.61
N GLU A 60 -10.51 -10.01 0.95
CA GLU A 60 -10.47 -11.39 1.38
C GLU A 60 -9.56 -11.58 2.61
N PRO A 61 -9.90 -12.47 3.55
CA PRO A 61 -9.10 -12.73 4.75
C PRO A 61 -7.86 -13.59 4.40
N LYS A 62 -6.93 -13.00 3.66
CA LYS A 62 -5.69 -13.62 3.17
C LYS A 62 -4.53 -13.42 4.13
N VAL A 63 -3.50 -14.25 3.96
CA VAL A 63 -2.23 -14.20 4.68
C VAL A 63 -1.08 -13.89 3.71
N SER A 64 0.12 -13.67 4.23
CA SER A 64 1.27 -13.20 3.44
C SER A 64 1.52 -14.01 2.17
N VAL A 65 1.51 -15.35 2.25
CA VAL A 65 1.83 -16.23 1.11
C VAL A 65 0.85 -16.10 -0.06
N ASP A 66 -0.39 -15.67 0.20
CA ASP A 66 -1.41 -15.49 -0.84
C ASP A 66 -1.08 -14.34 -1.80
N PHE A 67 -0.16 -13.45 -1.41
CA PHE A 67 0.29 -12.32 -2.22
C PHE A 67 1.59 -12.58 -2.99
N ASN A 68 2.10 -13.82 -2.97
CA ASN A 68 3.25 -14.20 -3.78
C ASN A 68 2.99 -13.95 -5.27
N HIS A 69 3.97 -13.37 -5.96
CA HIS A 69 3.93 -13.03 -7.39
C HIS A 69 2.79 -12.09 -7.78
N THR A 70 2.28 -11.32 -6.83
CA THR A 70 1.36 -10.22 -7.15
C THR A 70 2.13 -9.04 -7.75
N GLU A 71 1.55 -8.42 -8.79
CA GLU A 71 2.23 -7.38 -9.56
C GLU A 71 2.01 -5.97 -8.98
N GLN A 72 1.01 -5.80 -8.13
CA GLN A 72 0.67 -4.52 -7.51
C GLN A 72 1.75 -4.13 -6.50
N SER A 73 2.14 -2.86 -6.50
CA SER A 73 3.13 -2.31 -5.57
C SER A 73 2.61 -2.20 -4.13
N SER A 74 1.29 -2.16 -3.97
CA SER A 74 0.62 -2.07 -2.68
C SER A 74 -0.74 -2.72 -2.79
N ILE A 75 -1.05 -3.68 -1.93
CA ILE A 75 -2.35 -4.35 -1.88
C ILE A 75 -2.97 -4.06 -0.53
N PHE A 76 -3.97 -3.19 -0.53
CA PHE A 76 -4.61 -2.70 0.69
C PHE A 76 -5.50 -3.79 1.32
N ALA A 77 -5.30 -4.03 2.62
CA ALA A 77 -6.10 -4.95 3.43
C ALA A 77 -7.13 -4.15 4.26
N PRO A 78 -8.40 -4.07 3.81
CA PRO A 78 -9.41 -3.20 4.41
C PRO A 78 -9.94 -3.68 5.75
N ASP A 79 -9.77 -4.96 6.06
CA ASP A 79 -10.05 -5.56 7.36
C ASP A 79 -9.10 -5.01 8.44
N GLN A 80 -7.86 -4.69 8.06
CA GLN A 80 -6.82 -4.16 8.94
C GLN A 80 -6.96 -2.66 9.25
N THR A 81 -7.83 -1.94 8.53
CA THR A 81 -8.09 -0.51 8.80
C THR A 81 -8.69 -0.32 10.19
N LYS A 82 -8.05 0.54 10.98
CA LYS A 82 -8.52 0.97 12.29
C LYS A 82 -8.57 2.49 12.34
N VAL A 83 -9.62 3.01 12.97
CA VAL A 83 -9.72 4.43 13.36
C VAL A 83 -9.97 4.46 14.86
N VAL A 84 -9.05 5.07 15.60
CA VAL A 84 -9.16 5.25 17.04
C VAL A 84 -9.52 6.70 17.33
N GLY A 85 -10.57 6.90 18.13
CA GLY A 85 -11.20 8.20 18.29
C GLY A 85 -11.83 8.64 16.98
N LYS A 86 -11.23 9.64 16.33
CA LYS A 86 -11.70 10.16 15.03
C LYS A 86 -10.60 10.41 13.99
N ARG A 87 -9.34 10.36 14.40
CA ARG A 87 -8.22 10.84 13.58
C ARG A 87 -6.98 9.97 13.60
N LEU A 88 -6.79 9.12 14.61
CA LEU A 88 -5.68 8.19 14.61
C LEU A 88 -6.05 6.98 13.73
N VAL A 89 -5.45 6.91 12.56
CA VAL A 89 -5.72 5.88 11.55
C VAL A 89 -4.54 4.93 11.49
N ARG A 90 -4.83 3.63 11.42
CA ARG A 90 -3.86 2.59 11.08
C ARG A 90 -4.38 1.81 9.87
N VAL A 91 -3.51 1.63 8.88
CA VAL A 91 -3.77 0.84 7.67
C VAL A 91 -2.63 -0.13 7.43
N LEU A 92 -2.94 -1.21 6.71
CA LEU A 92 -1.94 -2.20 6.30
C LEU A 92 -2.05 -2.47 4.80
N ALA A 93 -0.90 -2.56 4.15
CA ALA A 93 -0.82 -3.02 2.77
C ALA A 93 0.27 -4.10 2.61
N TRP A 94 -0.09 -5.16 1.90
CA TRP A 94 0.82 -6.22 1.48
C TRP A 94 1.55 -5.83 0.21
N TYR A 95 2.74 -6.37 0.02
CA TYR A 95 3.46 -6.31 -1.23
C TYR A 95 4.46 -7.46 -1.33
N ASP A 96 4.59 -8.02 -2.53
CA ASP A 96 5.71 -8.88 -2.87
C ASP A 96 6.96 -8.01 -3.07
N ASN A 97 7.95 -8.14 -2.20
CA ASN A 97 9.09 -7.22 -2.21
C ASN A 97 10.08 -7.48 -3.35
N GLU A 98 9.99 -8.62 -4.05
CA GLU A 98 10.83 -8.94 -5.20
C GLU A 98 10.06 -8.75 -6.51
N TRP A 99 8.89 -9.37 -6.62
CA TRP A 99 8.12 -9.43 -7.86
C TRP A 99 7.51 -8.08 -8.22
N ALA A 100 6.74 -7.47 -7.30
CA ALA A 100 6.08 -6.19 -7.58
C ALA A 100 7.08 -5.07 -7.87
N PHE A 101 8.24 -5.08 -7.18
CA PHE A 101 9.31 -4.13 -7.46
C PHE A 101 9.92 -4.34 -8.84
N SER A 102 10.15 -5.59 -9.23
CA SER A 102 10.67 -5.94 -10.56
C SER A 102 9.73 -5.50 -11.68
N VAL A 103 8.40 -5.65 -11.50
CA VAL A 103 7.40 -5.15 -12.45
C VAL A 103 7.50 -3.62 -12.58
N ARG A 104 7.61 -2.88 -11.46
CA ARG A 104 7.76 -1.42 -11.51
C ARG A 104 9.06 -0.97 -12.19
N MET A 105 10.15 -1.70 -12.01
CA MET A 105 11.40 -1.42 -12.72
C MET A 105 11.23 -1.57 -14.24
N ALA A 106 10.52 -2.61 -14.68
CA ALA A 106 10.19 -2.80 -16.10
C ALA A 106 9.28 -1.68 -16.63
N ASP A 107 8.27 -1.27 -15.86
CA ASP A 107 7.37 -0.16 -16.23
C ASP A 107 8.16 1.14 -16.44
N VAL A 108 9.06 1.49 -15.51
CA VAL A 108 9.91 2.68 -15.60
C VAL A 108 10.83 2.60 -16.83
N ALA A 109 11.46 1.44 -17.08
CA ALA A 109 12.30 1.25 -18.25
C ALA A 109 11.51 1.44 -19.56
N ALA A 110 10.28 0.93 -19.63
CA ALA A 110 9.40 1.11 -20.79
C ALA A 110 9.00 2.58 -21.00
N VAL A 111 8.75 3.33 -19.91
CA VAL A 111 8.50 4.78 -19.99
C VAL A 111 9.74 5.52 -20.50
N MET A 112 10.93 5.21 -19.99
CA MET A 112 12.18 5.81 -20.43
C MET A 112 12.48 5.52 -21.91
N GLY A 113 12.22 4.29 -22.36
CA GLY A 113 12.42 3.90 -23.76
C GLY A 113 11.53 4.62 -24.76
N ARG A 114 10.40 5.19 -24.33
CA ARG A 114 9.51 6.01 -25.17
C ARG A 114 9.94 7.47 -25.28
N LEU A 115 10.94 7.90 -24.52
CA LEU A 115 11.46 9.28 -24.54
C LEU A 115 12.55 9.48 -25.60
N GLY A 116 13.10 8.40 -26.15
CA GLY A 116 14.02 8.41 -27.30
C GLY A 116 13.31 8.11 -28.60
#